data_AF-A0AAJ2Y5G8-F1
#
_entry.id   AF-A0AAJ2Y5G8-F1
#
_cell.length_a   1.000
_cell.length_b   1.000
_cell.length_c   1.000
_cell.angle_alpha   90.00
_cell.angle_beta   90.00
_cell.angle_gamma   90.00
#
_symmetry.space_group_name_H-M   'P 1'
#
loop_
_entity.id
_entity.type
_entity.pdbx_description
1 polymer ?
#
loop_
_entity_poly.entity_id
_entity_poly.type
_entity_poly.pdbx_seq_one_letter_code
_entity_poly.pdbx_strand_id
1 'polypeptide(L)'
;MSKLEKLLKESSLSDEAKQLIQEAWNEEKNTLAAEMREEMKGRYQQDLAELTEGLNTMVTQVIAEEMGAVYEEKKRLVEDRVTLRKTLSNFSAFSNSVLAEEVKQMRKERKHLHECMGKFVNFSNGILAEELKEFHTEKRQLVETRVKLLAEGSRQIAEARNNFIKRTSESAAKYIAETTQKNLYALKQDLVEAKQNMFGRKIFEAFAQEFNVKQFNENSLLRSLTESIKSKEDEIAQVKQELHETANAVKAAKTKLRIMEDAQARNAIMSELVKPLTAQQKQIMESLLATSPTEKLKEDFSKYHKSVLNGTKVNESATTRQAVQSSAKKTLAEGKVITGNRQAIVESEEMTADDMAFLKELDVLSGINKK
;
A
#
# COMPACT_ATOMS: atom_id res chain seq x y z
N MET A 1 -15.38 124.96 -109.40
CA MET A 1 -16.78 125.15 -109.81
C MET A 1 -17.65 125.49 -108.60
N SER A 2 -17.40 126.66 -108.01
CA SER A 2 -18.28 127.32 -107.04
C SER A 2 -19.69 127.47 -107.62
N LYS A 3 -20.73 127.54 -106.78
CA LYS A 3 -22.09 127.93 -107.22
C LYS A 3 -22.07 129.26 -107.99
N LEU A 4 -21.17 130.18 -107.59
CA LEU A 4 -20.92 131.47 -108.24
C LEU A 4 -20.41 131.32 -109.69
N GLU A 5 -19.48 130.39 -109.94
CA GLU A 5 -18.94 130.10 -111.29
C GLU A 5 -19.98 129.44 -112.22
N LYS A 6 -21.03 128.83 -111.67
CA LYS A 6 -22.19 128.36 -112.46
C LYS A 6 -23.16 129.51 -112.76
N LEU A 7 -23.53 130.30 -111.74
CA LEU A 7 -24.40 131.48 -111.88
C LEU A 7 -23.88 132.52 -112.89
N LEU A 8 -22.57 132.73 -112.94
CA LEU A 8 -21.93 133.64 -113.92
C LEU A 8 -21.91 133.07 -115.35
N LYS A 9 -22.07 131.74 -115.55
CA LYS A 9 -22.12 131.13 -116.88
C LYS A 9 -23.53 131.11 -117.48
N GLU A 10 -24.58 131.03 -116.66
CA GLU A 10 -25.98 131.04 -117.12
C GLU A 10 -26.58 132.46 -117.28
N SER A 11 -25.88 133.51 -116.82
CA SER A 11 -26.36 134.90 -116.92
C SER A 11 -25.77 135.67 -118.12
N SER A 12 -26.61 136.50 -118.75
CA SER A 12 -26.31 137.27 -119.96
C SER A 12 -25.60 138.62 -119.69
N LEU A 13 -24.56 138.60 -118.86
CA LEU A 13 -23.65 139.75 -118.65
C LEU A 13 -22.44 139.66 -119.60
N SER A 14 -21.75 140.79 -119.84
CA SER A 14 -20.49 140.80 -120.61
C SER A 14 -19.35 140.11 -119.84
N ASP A 15 -18.35 139.59 -120.56
CA ASP A 15 -17.22 138.87 -119.95
C ASP A 15 -16.39 139.76 -119.00
N GLU A 16 -16.30 141.06 -119.28
CA GLU A 16 -15.63 142.05 -118.44
C GLU A 16 -16.29 142.17 -117.06
N ALA A 17 -17.63 142.19 -117.01
CA ALA A 17 -18.38 142.19 -115.74
C ALA A 17 -18.23 140.87 -114.96
N LYS A 18 -18.06 139.74 -115.66
CA LYS A 18 -17.85 138.43 -115.04
C LYS A 18 -16.47 138.32 -114.40
N GLN A 19 -15.44 138.84 -115.06
CA GLN A 19 -14.09 138.93 -114.50
C GLN A 19 -14.07 139.83 -113.25
N LEU A 20 -14.68 141.01 -113.32
CA LEU A 20 -14.72 141.97 -112.20
C LEU A 20 -15.42 141.38 -110.96
N ILE A 21 -16.53 140.65 -111.13
CA ILE A 21 -17.20 139.94 -110.02
C ILE A 21 -16.33 138.79 -109.48
N GLN A 22 -15.59 138.07 -110.33
CA GLN A 22 -14.77 136.95 -109.90
C GLN A 22 -13.46 137.40 -109.22
N GLU A 23 -12.89 138.54 -109.64
CA GLU A 23 -11.77 139.20 -108.95
C GLU A 23 -12.23 139.76 -107.60
N ALA A 24 -13.32 140.55 -107.56
CA ALA A 24 -13.88 141.06 -106.31
C ALA A 24 -14.24 139.94 -105.31
N TRP A 25 -14.82 138.83 -105.78
CA TRP A 25 -15.12 137.67 -104.93
C TRP A 25 -13.86 136.95 -104.41
N ASN A 26 -12.80 136.85 -105.21
CA ASN A 26 -11.55 136.26 -104.77
C ASN A 26 -10.79 137.20 -103.82
N GLU A 27 -10.88 138.51 -104.02
CA GLU A 27 -10.34 139.54 -103.13
C GLU A 27 -11.07 139.53 -101.78
N GLU A 28 -12.41 139.60 -101.77
CA GLU A 28 -13.24 139.49 -100.55
C GLU A 28 -13.03 138.16 -99.82
N LYS A 29 -12.87 137.05 -100.56
CA LYS A 29 -12.53 135.76 -99.95
C LYS A 29 -11.12 135.77 -99.34
N ASN A 30 -10.17 136.47 -99.94
CA ASN A 30 -8.80 136.56 -99.44
C ASN A 30 -8.70 137.52 -98.24
N THR A 31 -9.44 138.64 -98.22
CA THR A 31 -9.53 139.53 -97.06
C THR A 31 -10.22 138.80 -95.91
N LEU A 32 -11.37 138.15 -96.14
CA LEU A 32 -12.06 137.36 -95.11
C LEU A 32 -11.18 136.20 -94.60
N ALA A 33 -10.36 135.58 -95.46
CA ALA A 33 -9.41 134.55 -95.04
C ALA A 33 -8.18 135.12 -94.29
N ALA A 34 -7.81 136.38 -94.50
CA ALA A 34 -6.78 137.07 -93.74
C ALA A 34 -7.31 137.55 -92.38
N GLU A 35 -8.51 138.13 -92.35
CA GLU A 35 -9.27 138.47 -91.15
C GLU A 35 -9.48 137.25 -90.27
N MET A 36 -10.01 136.13 -90.82
CA MET A 36 -10.13 134.88 -90.06
C MET A 36 -8.79 134.33 -89.56
N ARG A 37 -7.66 134.59 -90.24
CA ARG A 37 -6.34 134.19 -89.73
C ARG A 37 -5.86 135.07 -88.59
N GLU A 38 -6.03 136.39 -88.68
CA GLU A 38 -5.66 137.29 -87.58
C GLU A 38 -6.62 137.15 -86.39
N GLU A 39 -7.92 136.90 -86.61
CA GLU A 39 -8.85 136.51 -85.53
C GLU A 39 -8.47 135.17 -84.91
N MET A 40 -8.19 134.12 -85.69
CA MET A 40 -7.75 132.82 -85.15
C MET A 40 -6.44 132.93 -84.39
N LYS A 41 -5.50 133.76 -84.86
CA LYS A 41 -4.21 134.01 -84.21
C LYS A 41 -4.38 134.83 -82.92
N GLY A 42 -5.23 135.84 -82.94
CA GLY A 42 -5.59 136.63 -81.76
C GLY A 42 -6.28 135.78 -80.69
N ARG A 43 -7.28 135.00 -81.07
CA ARG A 43 -7.94 134.01 -80.18
C ARG A 43 -6.93 132.98 -79.66
N TYR A 44 -6.11 132.38 -80.52
CA TYR A 44 -5.10 131.42 -80.06
C TYR A 44 -4.08 132.03 -79.09
N GLN A 45 -3.69 133.29 -79.28
CA GLN A 45 -2.83 134.00 -78.34
C GLN A 45 -3.56 134.31 -77.01
N GLN A 46 -4.84 134.66 -77.05
CA GLN A 46 -5.67 134.87 -75.87
C GLN A 46 -5.92 133.56 -75.10
N ASP A 47 -6.35 132.50 -75.78
CA ASP A 47 -6.57 131.17 -75.22
C ASP A 47 -5.27 130.61 -74.61
N LEU A 48 -4.12 130.82 -75.26
CA LEU A 48 -2.82 130.42 -74.71
C LEU A 48 -2.44 131.24 -73.47
N ALA A 49 -2.68 132.55 -73.48
CA ALA A 49 -2.47 133.39 -72.30
C ALA A 49 -3.36 132.94 -71.13
N GLU A 50 -4.67 132.81 -71.35
CA GLU A 50 -5.64 132.37 -70.34
C GLU A 50 -5.33 130.97 -69.82
N LEU A 51 -4.93 130.03 -70.68
CA LEU A 51 -4.51 128.69 -70.27
C LEU A 51 -3.22 128.72 -69.45
N THR A 52 -2.23 129.56 -69.79
CA THR A 52 -1.00 129.70 -68.99
C THR A 52 -1.25 130.38 -67.64
N GLU A 53 -2.12 131.39 -67.57
CA GLU A 53 -2.49 132.08 -66.34
C GLU A 53 -3.34 131.19 -65.44
N GLY A 54 -4.30 130.46 -66.02
CA GLY A 54 -5.11 129.45 -65.33
C GLY A 54 -4.25 128.30 -64.78
N LEU A 55 -3.31 127.77 -65.57
CA LEU A 55 -2.34 126.78 -65.09
C LEU A 55 -1.47 127.33 -63.96
N ASN A 56 -0.91 128.54 -64.11
CA ASN A 56 -0.06 129.13 -63.08
C ASN A 56 -0.83 129.37 -61.77
N THR A 57 -2.07 129.84 -61.87
CA THR A 57 -2.97 130.05 -60.74
C THR A 57 -3.33 128.73 -60.06
N MET A 58 -3.75 127.72 -60.83
CA MET A 58 -4.05 126.38 -60.32
C MET A 58 -2.83 125.74 -59.63
N VAL A 59 -1.66 125.77 -60.28
CA VAL A 59 -0.42 125.22 -59.71
C VAL A 59 -0.04 125.96 -58.44
N THR A 60 -0.17 127.29 -58.40
CA THR A 60 0.12 128.09 -57.20
C THR A 60 -0.85 127.78 -56.06
N GLN A 61 -2.15 127.63 -56.35
CA GLN A 61 -3.16 127.26 -55.36
C GLN A 61 -2.93 125.86 -54.79
N VAL A 62 -2.75 124.85 -55.67
CA VAL A 62 -2.47 123.47 -55.24
C VAL A 62 -1.17 123.38 -54.42
N ILE A 63 -0.10 124.07 -54.84
CA ILE A 63 1.15 124.11 -54.05
C ILE A 63 0.92 124.81 -52.71
N ALA A 64 0.12 125.87 -52.63
CA ALA A 64 -0.17 126.56 -51.38
C ALA A 64 -1.00 125.69 -50.40
N GLU A 65 -2.01 124.99 -50.91
CA GLU A 65 -2.85 124.07 -50.14
C GLU A 65 -2.04 122.87 -49.63
N GLU A 66 -1.29 122.19 -50.50
CA GLU A 66 -0.42 121.06 -50.15
C GLU A 66 0.70 121.47 -49.18
N MET A 67 1.33 122.63 -49.38
CA MET A 67 2.30 123.17 -48.42
C MET A 67 1.65 123.42 -47.06
N GLY A 68 0.43 124.00 -47.03
CA GLY A 68 -0.34 124.20 -45.81
C GLY A 68 -0.61 122.88 -45.06
N ALA A 69 -1.11 121.87 -45.77
CA ALA A 69 -1.34 120.54 -45.24
C ALA A 69 -0.05 119.90 -44.69
N VAL A 70 1.06 119.98 -45.43
CA VAL A 70 2.38 119.47 -45.00
C VAL A 70 2.92 120.23 -43.79
N TYR A 71 2.66 121.54 -43.65
CA TYR A 71 3.02 122.29 -42.44
C TYR A 71 2.20 121.85 -41.23
N GLU A 72 0.89 121.64 -41.37
CA GLU A 72 0.06 121.09 -40.30
C GLU A 72 0.46 119.67 -39.90
N GLU A 73 0.70 118.79 -40.87
CA GLU A 73 1.14 117.42 -40.61
C GLU A 73 2.49 117.41 -39.90
N LYS A 74 3.47 118.22 -40.34
CA LYS A 74 4.76 118.37 -39.65
C LYS A 74 4.60 118.88 -38.22
N LYS A 75 3.68 119.80 -37.98
CA LYS A 75 3.39 120.30 -36.62
C LYS A 75 2.84 119.17 -35.73
N ARG A 76 1.83 118.42 -36.21
CA ARG A 76 1.26 117.26 -35.50
C ARG A 76 2.32 116.17 -35.26
N LEU A 77 3.17 115.87 -36.25
CA LEU A 77 4.30 114.93 -36.11
C LEU A 77 5.32 115.37 -35.04
N VAL A 78 5.55 116.67 -34.86
CA VAL A 78 6.41 117.18 -33.78
C VAL A 78 5.72 117.02 -32.42
N GLU A 79 4.43 117.33 -32.33
CA GLU A 79 3.62 117.14 -31.12
C GLU A 79 3.59 115.65 -30.72
N ASP A 80 3.34 114.74 -31.66
CA ASP A 80 3.35 113.28 -31.46
C ASP A 80 4.73 112.73 -31.09
N ARG A 81 5.81 113.27 -31.67
CA ARG A 81 7.18 112.91 -31.25
C ARG A 81 7.48 113.36 -29.81
N VAL A 82 6.91 114.47 -29.36
CA VAL A 82 7.04 114.95 -27.98
C VAL A 82 6.20 114.10 -27.02
N THR A 83 4.96 113.72 -27.37
CA THR A 83 4.15 112.82 -26.54
C THR A 83 4.78 111.42 -26.46
N LEU A 84 5.23 110.86 -27.58
CA LEU A 84 5.91 109.56 -27.63
C LEU A 84 7.22 109.56 -26.83
N ARG A 85 8.02 110.65 -26.89
CA ARG A 85 9.22 110.77 -26.03
C ARG A 85 8.86 110.79 -24.54
N LYS A 86 7.77 111.45 -24.16
CA LYS A 86 7.27 111.46 -22.77
C LYS A 86 6.77 110.09 -22.33
N THR A 87 5.98 109.39 -23.15
CA THR A 87 5.48 108.04 -22.80
C THR A 87 6.60 107.01 -22.71
N LEU A 88 7.59 107.05 -23.62
CA LEU A 88 8.79 106.20 -23.52
C LEU A 88 9.62 106.50 -22.27
N SER A 89 9.79 107.78 -21.91
CA SER A 89 10.49 108.16 -20.67
C SER A 89 9.75 107.64 -19.43
N ASN A 90 8.43 107.79 -19.39
CA ASN A 90 7.60 107.29 -18.29
C ASN A 90 7.59 105.76 -18.22
N PHE A 91 7.53 105.07 -19.36
CA PHE A 91 7.61 103.61 -19.44
C PHE A 91 8.99 103.11 -18.98
N SER A 92 10.08 103.76 -19.39
CA SER A 92 11.43 103.41 -18.92
C SER A 92 11.57 103.60 -17.41
N ALA A 93 11.07 104.71 -16.85
CA ALA A 93 11.07 104.95 -15.42
C ALA A 93 10.22 103.91 -14.65
N PHE A 94 9.02 103.59 -15.15
CA PHE A 94 8.14 102.57 -14.59
C PHE A 94 8.78 101.17 -14.64
N SER A 95 9.28 100.75 -15.81
CA SER A 95 9.93 99.46 -16.01
C SER A 95 11.16 99.30 -15.11
N ASN A 96 12.02 100.32 -15.03
CA ASN A 96 13.17 100.31 -14.12
C ASN A 96 12.75 100.23 -12.64
N SER A 97 11.67 100.93 -12.24
CA SER A 97 11.15 100.88 -10.88
C SER A 97 10.59 99.49 -10.52
N VAL A 98 9.76 98.92 -11.39
CA VAL A 98 9.20 97.57 -11.21
C VAL A 98 10.30 96.52 -11.19
N LEU A 99 11.26 96.56 -12.13
CA LEU A 99 12.40 95.64 -12.15
C LEU A 99 13.28 95.80 -10.91
N ALA A 100 13.44 97.01 -10.36
CA ALA A 100 14.21 97.24 -9.14
C ALA A 100 13.52 96.66 -7.90
N GLU A 101 12.21 96.84 -7.74
CA GLU A 101 11.45 96.23 -6.65
C GLU A 101 11.36 94.70 -6.81
N GLU A 102 11.17 94.18 -8.02
CA GLU A 102 11.15 92.73 -8.30
C GLU A 102 12.51 92.09 -7.95
N VAL A 103 13.63 92.66 -8.40
CA VAL A 103 14.98 92.19 -8.05
C VAL A 103 15.23 92.27 -6.53
N LYS A 104 14.71 93.28 -5.86
CA LYS A 104 14.79 93.46 -4.41
C LYS A 104 13.93 92.44 -3.66
N GLN A 105 12.74 92.10 -4.16
CA GLN A 105 11.89 91.03 -3.65
C GLN A 105 12.55 89.65 -3.86
N MET A 106 12.98 89.33 -5.08
CA MET A 106 13.74 88.11 -5.40
C MET A 106 14.98 87.94 -4.51
N ARG A 107 15.68 89.03 -4.15
CA ARG A 107 16.79 88.99 -3.17
C ARG A 107 16.35 88.69 -1.74
N LYS A 108 15.17 89.16 -1.30
CA LYS A 108 14.59 88.81 0.02
C LYS A 108 14.14 87.34 0.04
N GLU A 109 13.44 86.90 -1.01
CA GLU A 109 12.96 85.52 -1.14
C GLU A 109 14.12 84.52 -1.16
N ARG A 110 15.21 84.80 -1.89
CA ARG A 110 16.44 83.99 -1.83
C ARG A 110 17.04 83.92 -0.42
N LYS A 111 17.04 85.02 0.34
CA LYS A 111 17.51 85.01 1.74
C LYS A 111 16.63 84.11 2.63
N HIS A 112 15.31 84.26 2.55
CA HIS A 112 14.40 83.40 3.30
C HIS A 112 14.49 81.93 2.88
N LEU A 113 14.70 81.63 1.59
CA LEU A 113 14.95 80.27 1.13
C LEU A 113 16.24 79.70 1.73
N HIS A 114 17.33 80.48 1.80
CA HIS A 114 18.56 80.05 2.47
C HIS A 114 18.37 79.85 3.98
N GLU A 115 17.61 80.71 4.66
CA GLU A 115 17.28 80.56 6.09
C GLU A 115 16.44 79.29 6.35
N CYS A 116 15.42 79.04 5.53
CA CYS A 116 14.59 77.83 5.60
C CYS A 116 15.40 76.56 5.27
N MET A 117 16.26 76.60 4.25
CA MET A 117 17.16 75.50 3.92
C MET A 117 18.14 75.22 5.05
N GLY A 118 18.72 76.25 5.67
CA GLY A 118 19.59 76.11 6.84
C GLY A 118 18.89 75.48 8.04
N LYS A 119 17.64 75.89 8.32
CA LYS A 119 16.80 75.25 9.35
C LYS A 119 16.50 73.78 9.02
N PHE A 120 16.14 73.48 7.77
CA PHE A 120 15.87 72.11 7.32
C PHE A 120 17.11 71.21 7.44
N VAL A 121 18.28 71.68 7.00
CA VAL A 121 19.55 70.95 7.11
C VAL A 121 19.92 70.73 8.58
N ASN A 122 19.78 71.73 9.45
CA ASN A 122 20.06 71.59 10.88
C ASN A 122 19.09 70.62 11.57
N PHE A 123 17.80 70.65 11.21
CA PHE A 123 16.79 69.73 11.73
C PHE A 123 17.05 68.29 11.24
N SER A 124 17.31 68.10 9.95
CA SER A 124 17.62 66.79 9.36
C SER A 124 18.91 66.21 9.93
N ASN A 125 19.98 67.01 10.06
CA ASN A 125 21.22 66.57 10.70
C ASN A 125 21.02 66.27 12.20
N GLY A 126 20.16 67.03 12.89
CA GLY A 126 19.79 66.78 14.27
C GLY A 126 19.12 65.42 14.44
N ILE A 127 18.05 65.16 13.67
CA ILE A 127 17.36 63.86 13.67
C ILE A 127 18.32 62.73 13.29
N LEU A 128 19.08 62.86 12.20
CA LEU A 128 20.01 61.80 11.78
C LEU A 128 21.12 61.53 12.82
N ALA A 129 21.57 62.55 13.55
CA ALA A 129 22.55 62.37 14.63
C ALA A 129 21.93 61.72 15.89
N GLU A 130 20.68 62.06 16.21
CA GLU A 130 19.92 61.48 17.32
C GLU A 130 19.55 60.02 17.02
N GLU A 131 18.95 59.74 15.86
CA GLU A 131 18.61 58.41 15.33
C GLU A 131 19.86 57.51 15.23
N LEU A 132 21.00 58.03 14.74
CA LEU A 132 22.26 57.26 14.70
C LEU A 132 22.77 56.92 16.11
N LYS A 133 22.61 57.83 17.08
CA LYS A 133 22.98 57.59 18.48
C LYS A 133 22.04 56.56 19.13
N GLU A 134 20.74 56.68 18.92
CA GLU A 134 19.73 55.72 19.39
C GLU A 134 19.99 54.33 18.79
N PHE A 135 20.15 54.23 17.48
CA PHE A 135 20.52 52.99 16.78
C PHE A 135 21.79 52.34 17.34
N HIS A 136 22.82 53.13 17.70
CA HIS A 136 24.01 52.61 18.37
C HIS A 136 23.74 52.11 19.79
N THR A 137 22.82 52.71 20.55
CA THR A 137 22.41 52.21 21.87
C THR A 137 21.55 50.95 21.77
N GLU A 138 20.55 50.92 20.87
CA GLU A 138 19.72 49.75 20.60
C GLU A 138 20.56 48.57 20.13
N LYS A 139 21.52 48.79 19.21
CA LYS A 139 22.44 47.74 18.75
C LYS A 139 23.26 47.14 19.89
N ARG A 140 23.67 47.93 20.89
CA ARG A 140 24.36 47.41 22.10
C ARG A 140 23.40 46.58 22.95
N GLN A 141 22.20 47.08 23.23
CA GLN A 141 21.17 46.37 23.99
C GLN A 141 20.76 45.05 23.31
N LEU A 142 20.66 45.02 21.98
CA LEU A 142 20.37 43.82 21.19
C LEU A 142 21.50 42.78 21.30
N VAL A 143 22.76 43.21 21.32
CA VAL A 143 23.91 42.31 21.55
C VAL A 143 23.91 41.80 23.00
N GLU A 144 23.68 42.66 23.99
CA GLU A 144 23.61 42.26 25.40
C GLU A 144 22.47 41.28 25.68
N THR A 145 21.27 41.54 25.16
CA THR A 145 20.12 40.63 25.29
C THR A 145 20.38 39.31 24.56
N ARG A 146 20.98 39.32 23.36
CA ARG A 146 21.40 38.10 22.67
C ARG A 146 22.44 37.31 23.46
N VAL A 147 23.41 37.97 24.09
CA VAL A 147 24.42 37.31 24.94
C VAL A 147 23.78 36.72 26.20
N LYS A 148 22.86 37.45 26.86
CA LYS A 148 22.09 36.94 28.01
C LYS A 148 21.26 35.71 27.64
N LEU A 149 20.48 35.78 26.55
CA LEU A 149 19.68 34.65 26.05
C LEU A 149 20.54 33.45 25.63
N LEU A 150 21.72 33.67 25.04
CA LEU A 150 22.66 32.58 24.73
C LEU A 150 23.26 31.97 25.99
N ALA A 151 23.58 32.75 27.01
CA ALA A 151 24.08 32.25 28.29
C ALA A 151 23.00 31.46 29.07
N GLU A 152 21.79 32.00 29.16
CA GLU A 152 20.63 31.34 29.78
C GLU A 152 20.23 30.08 29.02
N GLY A 153 20.14 30.14 27.70
CA GLY A 153 19.87 28.98 26.84
C GLY A 153 20.95 27.91 26.94
N SER A 154 22.24 28.29 26.94
CA SER A 154 23.35 27.36 27.16
C SER A 154 23.27 26.69 28.54
N ARG A 155 22.89 27.44 29.59
CA ARG A 155 22.70 26.91 30.93
C ARG A 155 21.54 25.90 30.98
N GLN A 156 20.39 26.26 30.38
CA GLN A 156 19.23 25.36 30.29
C GLN A 156 19.53 24.10 29.48
N ILE A 157 20.27 24.19 28.38
CA ILE A 157 20.72 23.04 27.58
C ILE A 157 21.66 22.14 28.40
N ALA A 158 22.59 22.71 29.17
CA ALA A 158 23.47 21.93 30.05
C ALA A 158 22.69 21.23 31.18
N GLU A 159 21.74 21.92 31.79
CA GLU A 159 20.85 21.37 32.83
C GLU A 159 19.95 20.25 32.27
N ALA A 160 19.34 20.47 31.11
CA ALA A 160 18.54 19.46 30.39
C ALA A 160 19.39 18.25 29.98
N ARG A 161 20.63 18.45 29.52
CA ARG A 161 21.56 17.36 29.19
C ARG A 161 21.92 16.53 30.42
N ASN A 162 22.21 17.17 31.55
CA ASN A 162 22.51 16.47 32.80
C ASN A 162 21.29 15.67 33.32
N ASN A 163 20.10 16.28 33.28
CA ASN A 163 18.85 15.62 33.66
C ASN A 163 18.51 14.45 32.72
N PHE A 164 18.77 14.60 31.42
CA PHE A 164 18.61 13.53 30.43
C PHE A 164 19.58 12.38 30.68
N ILE A 165 20.88 12.65 30.90
CA ILE A 165 21.88 11.63 31.22
C ILE A 165 21.50 10.89 32.51
N LYS A 166 21.10 11.62 33.56
CA LYS A 166 20.64 11.02 34.82
C LYS A 166 19.45 10.10 34.59
N ARG A 167 18.36 10.61 33.99
CA ARG A 167 17.12 9.85 33.78
C ARG A 167 17.30 8.67 32.82
N THR A 168 18.12 8.80 31.77
CA THR A 168 18.45 7.68 30.88
C THR A 168 19.33 6.64 31.56
N SER A 169 20.30 7.04 32.38
CA SER A 169 21.12 6.09 33.17
C SER A 169 20.28 5.31 34.19
N GLU A 170 19.36 5.97 34.90
CA GLU A 170 18.43 5.34 35.84
C GLU A 170 17.46 4.38 35.11
N SER A 171 16.95 4.79 33.95
CA SER A 171 16.06 3.94 33.13
C SER A 171 16.78 2.75 32.50
N ALA A 172 18.02 2.94 32.03
CA ALA A 172 18.85 1.87 31.48
C ALA A 172 19.25 0.87 32.58
N ALA A 173 19.62 1.35 33.77
CA ALA A 173 19.93 0.51 34.92
C ALA A 173 18.72 -0.35 35.33
N LYS A 174 17.51 0.22 35.38
CA LYS A 174 16.26 -0.52 35.61
C LYS A 174 16.01 -1.57 34.54
N TYR A 175 16.06 -1.18 33.27
CA TYR A 175 15.83 -2.11 32.15
C TYR A 175 16.84 -3.26 32.13
N ILE A 176 18.12 -2.99 32.40
CA ILE A 176 19.16 -4.02 32.51
C ILE A 176 18.90 -4.93 33.71
N ALA A 177 18.53 -4.39 34.87
CA ALA A 177 18.23 -5.18 36.07
C ALA A 177 17.01 -6.10 35.86
N GLU A 178 15.90 -5.56 35.36
CA GLU A 178 14.67 -6.29 35.05
C GLU A 178 14.90 -7.39 34.00
N THR A 179 15.62 -7.06 32.91
CA THR A 179 15.97 -8.01 31.85
C THR A 179 16.91 -9.10 32.36
N THR A 180 17.93 -8.75 33.16
CA THR A 180 18.86 -9.72 33.74
C THR A 180 18.15 -10.63 34.73
N GLN A 181 17.26 -10.11 35.57
CA GLN A 181 16.45 -10.89 36.50
C GLN A 181 15.50 -11.85 35.76
N LYS A 182 14.84 -11.40 34.69
CA LYS A 182 13.99 -12.24 33.84
C LYS A 182 14.79 -13.36 33.17
N ASN A 183 15.95 -13.04 32.60
CA ASN A 183 16.83 -14.02 31.94
C ASN A 183 17.42 -15.03 32.95
N LEU A 184 17.80 -14.60 34.15
CA LEU A 184 18.24 -15.50 35.23
C LEU A 184 17.11 -16.41 35.72
N TYR A 185 15.86 -15.92 35.76
CA TYR A 185 14.71 -16.74 36.11
C TYR A 185 14.43 -17.81 35.04
N ALA A 186 14.44 -17.43 33.75
CA ALA A 186 14.32 -18.36 32.64
C ALA A 186 15.43 -19.43 32.67
N LEU A 187 16.70 -19.01 32.73
CA LEU A 187 17.84 -19.92 32.82
C LEU A 187 17.77 -20.87 34.03
N LYS A 188 17.23 -20.39 35.16
CA LYS A 188 16.98 -21.24 36.34
C LYS A 188 15.89 -22.27 36.07
N GLN A 189 14.81 -21.89 35.39
CA GLN A 189 13.73 -22.79 35.00
C GLN A 189 14.24 -23.87 34.04
N ASP A 190 14.95 -23.48 32.98
CA ASP A 190 15.58 -24.38 32.01
C ASP A 190 16.54 -25.37 32.69
N LEU A 191 17.34 -24.90 33.66
CA LEU A 191 18.26 -25.74 34.43
C LEU A 191 17.53 -26.71 35.37
N VAL A 192 16.37 -26.33 35.91
CA VAL A 192 15.52 -27.22 36.71
C VAL A 192 14.89 -28.28 35.81
N GLU A 193 14.35 -27.90 34.65
CA GLU A 193 13.77 -28.83 33.68
C GLU A 193 14.84 -29.80 33.15
N ALA A 194 16.02 -29.31 32.76
CA ALA A 194 17.13 -30.16 32.35
C ALA A 194 17.56 -31.14 33.45
N LYS A 195 17.57 -30.71 34.72
CA LYS A 195 17.83 -31.60 35.87
C LYS A 195 16.72 -32.64 36.07
N GLN A 196 15.44 -32.25 35.95
CA GLN A 196 14.31 -33.16 36.04
C GLN A 196 14.32 -34.19 34.91
N ASN A 197 14.61 -33.76 33.68
CA ASN A 197 14.76 -34.64 32.52
C ASN A 197 15.95 -35.61 32.68
N MET A 198 17.10 -35.15 33.15
CA MET A 198 18.25 -36.01 33.45
C MET A 198 17.98 -36.98 34.62
N PHE A 199 17.23 -36.55 35.63
CA PHE A 199 16.79 -37.40 36.74
C PHE A 199 15.78 -38.47 36.29
N GLY A 200 14.79 -38.08 35.49
CA GLY A 200 13.81 -38.98 34.87
C GLY A 200 14.48 -40.01 33.96
N ARG A 201 15.46 -39.58 33.13
CA ARG A 201 16.29 -40.50 32.34
C ARG A 201 17.06 -41.49 33.21
N LYS A 202 17.70 -41.04 34.31
CA LYS A 202 18.41 -41.93 35.25
C LYS A 202 17.47 -42.93 35.94
N ILE A 203 16.29 -42.50 36.38
CA ILE A 203 15.29 -43.42 36.95
C ILE A 203 14.80 -44.41 35.91
N PHE A 204 14.48 -43.96 34.69
CA PHE A 204 14.03 -44.82 33.62
C PHE A 204 15.10 -45.82 33.19
N GLU A 205 16.37 -45.40 33.10
CA GLU A 205 17.50 -46.26 32.80
C GLU A 205 17.73 -47.31 33.90
N ALA A 206 17.76 -46.90 35.18
CA ALA A 206 17.89 -47.83 36.30
C ALA A 206 16.70 -48.80 36.39
N PHE A 207 15.48 -48.31 36.18
CA PHE A 207 14.28 -49.15 36.14
C PHE A 207 14.32 -50.12 34.95
N ALA A 208 14.74 -49.67 33.76
CA ALA A 208 14.87 -50.53 32.59
C ALA A 208 15.97 -51.58 32.77
N GLN A 209 17.09 -51.25 33.44
CA GLN A 209 18.13 -52.22 33.80
C GLN A 209 17.59 -53.28 34.78
N GLU A 210 16.99 -52.86 35.90
CA GLU A 210 16.36 -53.76 36.88
C GLU A 210 15.23 -54.62 36.28
N PHE A 211 14.38 -54.02 35.44
CA PHE A 211 13.28 -54.71 34.77
C PHE A 211 13.80 -55.73 33.75
N ASN A 212 14.79 -55.38 32.92
CA ASN A 212 15.41 -56.33 31.99
C ASN A 212 16.07 -57.50 32.74
N VAL A 213 16.83 -57.22 33.81
CA VAL A 213 17.45 -58.26 34.64
C VAL A 213 16.41 -59.19 35.25
N LYS A 214 15.31 -58.66 35.81
CA LYS A 214 14.27 -59.49 36.44
C LYS A 214 13.42 -60.24 35.42
N GLN A 215 12.93 -59.60 34.36
CA GLN A 215 12.07 -60.25 33.36
C GLN A 215 12.82 -61.29 32.51
N PHE A 216 14.10 -61.11 32.18
CA PHE A 216 14.85 -62.19 31.52
C PHE A 216 15.06 -63.38 32.44
N ASN A 217 15.30 -63.14 33.74
CA ASN A 217 15.47 -64.20 34.71
C ASN A 217 14.14 -64.95 34.93
N GLU A 218 13.01 -64.23 35.05
CA GLU A 218 11.66 -64.81 35.06
C GLU A 218 11.35 -65.64 33.81
N ASN A 219 11.75 -65.21 32.61
CA ASN A 219 11.60 -66.02 31.39
C ASN A 219 12.44 -67.30 31.43
N SER A 220 13.67 -67.26 31.96
CA SER A 220 14.49 -68.46 32.12
C SER A 220 13.93 -69.42 33.19
N LEU A 221 13.40 -68.88 34.29
CA LEU A 221 12.71 -69.63 35.33
C LEU A 221 11.41 -70.26 34.80
N LEU A 222 10.56 -69.49 34.10
CA LEU A 222 9.34 -70.00 33.44
C LEU A 222 9.66 -71.09 32.42
N ARG A 223 10.74 -70.95 31.65
CA ARG A 223 11.18 -71.97 30.71
C ARG A 223 11.65 -73.23 31.43
N SER A 224 12.47 -73.12 32.47
CA SER A 224 12.90 -74.26 33.28
C SER A 224 11.73 -74.96 33.98
N LEU A 225 10.74 -74.20 34.45
CA LEU A 225 9.53 -74.71 35.07
C LEU A 225 8.64 -75.41 34.03
N THR A 226 8.53 -74.86 32.81
CA THR A 226 7.78 -75.46 31.71
C THR A 226 8.44 -76.76 31.23
N GLU A 227 9.78 -76.79 31.11
CA GLU A 227 10.54 -78.00 30.79
C GLU A 227 10.40 -79.06 31.91
N SER A 228 10.43 -78.66 33.19
CA SER A 228 10.16 -79.55 34.32
C SER A 228 8.71 -80.07 34.37
N ILE A 229 7.72 -79.23 34.05
CA ILE A 229 6.31 -79.64 33.97
C ILE A 229 6.15 -80.64 32.84
N LYS A 230 6.68 -80.34 31.65
CA LYS A 230 6.62 -81.24 30.50
C LYS A 230 7.28 -82.60 30.78
N SER A 231 8.46 -82.61 31.40
CA SER A 231 9.12 -83.86 31.84
C SER A 231 8.23 -84.67 32.80
N LYS A 232 7.49 -84.00 33.69
CA LYS A 232 6.55 -84.67 34.60
C LYS A 232 5.27 -85.13 33.92
N GLU A 233 4.78 -84.40 32.91
CA GLU A 233 3.66 -84.84 32.07
C GLU A 233 4.04 -86.07 31.24
N ASP A 234 5.24 -86.11 30.66
CA ASP A 234 5.79 -87.25 29.93
C ASP A 234 6.00 -88.47 30.84
N GLU A 235 6.58 -88.29 32.04
CA GLU A 235 6.65 -89.35 33.07
C GLU A 235 5.25 -89.87 33.46
N ILE A 236 4.28 -88.97 33.70
CA ILE A 236 2.89 -89.35 34.05
C ILE A 236 2.22 -90.07 32.88
N ALA A 237 2.50 -89.71 31.63
CA ALA A 237 1.98 -90.39 30.46
C ALA A 237 2.54 -91.81 30.33
N GLN A 238 3.85 -91.98 30.52
CA GLN A 238 4.50 -93.30 30.55
C GLN A 238 3.95 -94.17 31.69
N VAL A 239 3.90 -93.66 32.92
CA VAL A 239 3.36 -94.39 34.08
C VAL A 239 1.88 -94.74 33.87
N LYS A 240 1.07 -93.87 33.24
CA LYS A 240 -0.33 -94.20 32.89
C LYS A 240 -0.41 -95.29 31.82
N GLN A 241 0.49 -95.30 30.84
CA GLN A 241 0.54 -96.35 29.83
C GLN A 241 0.95 -97.69 30.46
N GLU A 242 2.03 -97.73 31.23
CA GLU A 242 2.48 -98.91 31.98
C GLU A 242 1.40 -99.42 32.95
N LEU A 243 0.70 -98.51 33.65
CA LEU A 243 -0.41 -98.87 34.52
C LEU A 243 -1.61 -99.44 33.75
N HIS A 244 -1.88 -98.96 32.53
CA HIS A 244 -2.92 -99.51 31.68
C HIS A 244 -2.54 -100.90 31.13
N GLU A 245 -1.28 -101.08 30.71
CA GLU A 245 -0.74 -102.37 30.24
C GLU A 245 -0.71 -103.41 31.37
N THR A 246 -0.19 -103.06 32.54
CA THR A 246 -0.19 -103.92 33.73
C THR A 246 -1.61 -104.21 34.24
N ALA A 247 -2.53 -103.24 34.24
CA ALA A 247 -3.93 -103.49 34.59
C ALA A 247 -4.60 -104.49 33.63
N ASN A 248 -4.28 -104.44 32.33
CA ASN A 248 -4.76 -105.41 31.36
C ASN A 248 -4.11 -106.78 31.53
N ALA A 249 -2.80 -106.84 31.83
CA ALA A 249 -2.10 -108.08 32.19
C ALA A 249 -2.69 -108.73 33.46
N VAL A 250 -2.99 -107.93 34.50
CA VAL A 250 -3.64 -108.41 35.74
C VAL A 250 -5.07 -108.90 35.48
N LYS A 251 -5.86 -108.23 34.62
CA LYS A 251 -7.18 -108.75 34.19
C LYS A 251 -7.06 -110.08 33.46
N ALA A 252 -6.08 -110.22 32.56
CA ALA A 252 -5.81 -111.46 31.83
C ALA A 252 -5.30 -112.59 32.76
N ALA A 253 -4.49 -112.26 33.76
CA ALA A 253 -4.02 -113.22 34.77
C ALA A 253 -5.17 -113.67 35.69
N LYS A 254 -6.00 -112.75 36.20
CA LYS A 254 -7.16 -113.08 37.04
C LYS A 254 -8.21 -113.92 36.31
N THR A 255 -8.46 -113.66 35.02
CA THR A 255 -9.36 -114.50 34.22
C THR A 255 -8.81 -115.90 33.97
N LYS A 256 -7.51 -116.04 33.68
CA LYS A 256 -6.84 -117.35 33.61
C LYS A 256 -6.89 -118.11 34.94
N LEU A 257 -6.61 -117.43 36.06
CA LEU A 257 -6.69 -118.04 37.41
C LEU A 257 -8.09 -118.58 37.67
N ARG A 258 -9.13 -117.77 37.45
CA ARG A 258 -10.53 -118.19 37.65
C ARG A 258 -10.91 -119.39 36.78
N ILE A 259 -10.42 -119.46 35.54
CA ILE A 259 -10.65 -120.61 34.64
C ILE A 259 -9.93 -121.86 35.17
N MET A 260 -8.71 -121.74 35.71
CA MET A 260 -7.99 -122.86 36.33
C MET A 260 -8.65 -123.35 37.62
N GLU A 261 -9.03 -122.44 38.52
CA GLU A 261 -9.70 -122.76 39.78
C GLU A 261 -11.04 -123.47 39.54
N ASP A 262 -11.84 -122.96 38.60
CA ASP A 262 -13.13 -123.56 38.21
C ASP A 262 -12.92 -124.95 37.58
N ALA A 263 -11.95 -125.11 36.67
CA ALA A 263 -11.61 -126.40 36.08
C ALA A 263 -11.11 -127.42 37.12
N GLN A 264 -10.30 -126.98 38.09
CA GLN A 264 -9.79 -127.85 39.16
C GLN A 264 -10.90 -128.26 40.14
N ALA A 265 -11.73 -127.30 40.59
CA ALA A 265 -12.87 -127.58 41.45
C ALA A 265 -13.86 -128.54 40.78
N ARG A 266 -14.13 -128.33 39.48
CA ARG A 266 -14.98 -129.21 38.68
C ARG A 266 -14.44 -130.63 38.57
N ASN A 267 -13.15 -130.79 38.26
CA ASN A 267 -12.52 -132.11 38.15
C ASN A 267 -12.50 -132.83 39.50
N ALA A 268 -12.24 -132.13 40.61
CA ALA A 268 -12.27 -132.71 41.95
C ALA A 268 -13.68 -133.20 42.33
N ILE A 269 -14.71 -132.35 42.16
CA ILE A 269 -16.09 -132.71 42.46
C ILE A 269 -16.57 -133.85 41.55
N MET A 270 -16.27 -133.80 40.23
CA MET A 270 -16.64 -134.87 39.30
C MET A 270 -16.00 -136.21 39.71
N SER A 271 -14.70 -136.20 40.05
CA SER A 271 -13.97 -137.41 40.45
C SER A 271 -14.43 -137.98 41.81
N GLU A 272 -14.91 -137.15 42.74
CA GLU A 272 -15.49 -137.60 44.00
C GLU A 272 -16.82 -138.33 43.73
N LEU A 273 -17.70 -137.70 42.96
CA LEU A 273 -19.06 -138.17 42.71
C LEU A 273 -19.12 -139.48 41.92
N VAL A 274 -18.27 -139.66 40.89
CA VAL A 274 -18.32 -140.87 40.04
C VAL A 274 -17.59 -142.10 40.61
N LYS A 275 -16.90 -141.96 41.75
CA LYS A 275 -16.06 -143.01 42.33
C LYS A 275 -16.77 -144.32 42.71
N PRO A 276 -18.02 -144.35 43.22
CA PRO A 276 -18.70 -145.59 43.59
C PRO A 276 -19.49 -146.26 42.45
N LEU A 277 -19.44 -145.74 41.21
CA LEU A 277 -20.23 -146.26 40.09
C LEU A 277 -19.41 -147.19 39.17
N THR A 278 -20.09 -148.17 38.57
CA THR A 278 -19.48 -149.05 37.55
C THR A 278 -19.20 -148.28 36.26
N ALA A 279 -18.24 -148.76 35.45
CA ALA A 279 -17.67 -148.00 34.34
C ALA A 279 -18.70 -147.45 33.32
N GLN A 280 -19.74 -148.24 32.97
CA GLN A 280 -20.81 -147.77 32.08
C GLN A 280 -21.68 -146.68 32.73
N GLN A 281 -22.01 -146.82 34.01
CA GLN A 281 -22.78 -145.82 34.75
C GLN A 281 -22.01 -144.51 34.88
N LYS A 282 -20.69 -144.58 35.17
CA LYS A 282 -19.80 -143.42 35.21
C LYS A 282 -19.82 -142.63 33.89
N GLN A 283 -19.67 -143.31 32.74
CA GLN A 283 -19.58 -142.63 31.43
C GLN A 283 -20.89 -141.93 31.04
N ILE A 284 -22.05 -142.54 31.33
CA ILE A 284 -23.36 -141.89 31.14
C ILE A 284 -23.49 -140.67 32.05
N MET A 285 -23.05 -140.78 33.31
CA MET A 285 -23.07 -139.71 34.30
C MET A 285 -22.18 -138.51 33.91
N GLU A 286 -20.95 -138.77 33.45
CA GLU A 286 -20.01 -137.74 33.00
C GLU A 286 -20.54 -136.97 31.79
N SER A 287 -21.19 -137.66 30.83
CA SER A 287 -21.79 -137.01 29.67
C SER A 287 -22.97 -136.11 30.02
N LEU A 288 -23.78 -136.48 31.03
CA LEU A 288 -24.90 -135.65 31.50
C LEU A 288 -24.42 -134.44 32.32
N LEU A 289 -23.30 -134.56 33.05
CA LEU A 289 -22.74 -133.49 33.88
C LEU A 289 -21.72 -132.60 33.14
N ALA A 290 -21.42 -132.89 31.88
CA ALA A 290 -20.52 -132.10 31.02
C ALA A 290 -21.01 -130.67 30.73
N THR A 291 -22.31 -130.39 30.86
CA THR A 291 -22.89 -129.05 30.58
C THR A 291 -23.34 -128.31 31.85
N SER A 292 -23.28 -128.92 33.04
CA SER A 292 -23.69 -128.27 34.30
C SER A 292 -22.58 -127.39 34.87
N PRO A 293 -22.89 -126.19 35.43
CA PRO A 293 -21.91 -125.36 36.13
C PRO A 293 -21.41 -126.01 37.42
N THR A 294 -20.16 -125.70 37.78
CA THR A 294 -19.39 -126.33 38.86
C THR A 294 -20.10 -126.33 40.21
N GLU A 295 -20.82 -125.26 40.53
CA GLU A 295 -21.63 -125.13 41.76
C GLU A 295 -22.77 -126.16 41.86
N LYS A 296 -23.34 -126.59 40.73
CA LYS A 296 -24.54 -127.45 40.66
C LYS A 296 -24.24 -128.92 40.40
N LEU A 297 -22.97 -129.28 40.19
CA LEU A 297 -22.54 -130.65 39.90
C LEU A 297 -23.07 -131.69 40.91
N LYS A 298 -23.07 -131.36 42.21
CA LYS A 298 -23.54 -132.27 43.28
C LYS A 298 -25.07 -132.46 43.29
N GLU A 299 -25.82 -131.39 43.00
CA GLU A 299 -27.29 -131.46 42.90
C GLU A 299 -27.73 -132.26 41.68
N ASP A 300 -27.16 -131.95 40.52
CA ASP A 300 -27.50 -132.61 39.27
C ASP A 300 -27.07 -134.07 39.28
N PHE A 301 -25.90 -134.39 39.86
CA PHE A 301 -25.52 -135.78 40.11
C PHE A 301 -26.57 -136.50 40.96
N SER A 302 -27.06 -135.90 42.05
CA SER A 302 -28.05 -136.52 42.93
C SER A 302 -29.39 -136.78 42.22
N LYS A 303 -29.79 -135.92 41.28
CA LYS A 303 -30.98 -136.12 40.42
C LYS A 303 -30.79 -137.31 39.49
N TYR A 304 -29.68 -137.35 38.75
CA TYR A 304 -29.43 -138.42 37.78
C TYR A 304 -29.08 -139.77 38.43
N HIS A 305 -28.53 -139.78 39.65
CA HIS A 305 -28.05 -141.00 40.33
C HIS A 305 -29.19 -142.01 40.54
N LYS A 306 -30.39 -141.56 40.93
CA LYS A 306 -31.55 -142.44 41.10
C LYS A 306 -32.01 -143.07 39.77
N SER A 307 -31.96 -142.30 38.68
CA SER A 307 -32.29 -142.78 37.32
C SER A 307 -31.22 -143.70 36.72
N VAL A 308 -30.00 -143.70 37.25
CA VAL A 308 -28.87 -144.54 36.78
C VAL A 308 -28.71 -145.83 37.62
N LEU A 309 -29.24 -145.86 38.85
CA LEU A 309 -29.15 -147.05 39.73
C LEU A 309 -30.33 -148.03 39.59
N ASN A 310 -31.56 -147.52 39.38
CA ASN A 310 -32.73 -148.37 39.14
C ASN A 310 -33.00 -148.48 37.64
N GLY A 311 -32.81 -149.68 37.08
CA GLY A 311 -32.96 -149.94 35.65
C GLY A 311 -34.40 -149.89 35.16
N THR A 312 -34.89 -148.71 34.79
CA THR A 312 -36.03 -148.56 33.86
C THR A 312 -35.72 -147.54 32.76
N LYS A 313 -35.50 -148.10 31.57
CA LYS A 313 -35.63 -147.50 30.24
C LYS A 313 -36.93 -146.67 30.12
N VAL A 314 -37.16 -145.67 29.26
CA VAL A 314 -36.44 -144.97 28.14
C VAL A 314 -37.46 -143.90 27.64
N ASN A 315 -37.18 -142.62 27.43
CA ASN A 315 -36.69 -141.90 26.21
C ASN A 315 -36.78 -140.39 26.57
N GLU A 316 -35.83 -139.47 26.32
CA GLU A 316 -35.15 -139.02 25.08
C GLU A 316 -35.90 -137.96 24.23
N SER A 317 -35.11 -137.03 23.64
CA SER A 317 -35.44 -135.98 22.66
C SER A 317 -36.37 -134.84 23.14
N ALA A 318 -35.95 -133.58 23.37
CA ALA A 318 -34.70 -132.83 23.12
C ALA A 318 -34.31 -132.51 21.66
N THR A 319 -34.56 -131.26 21.22
CA THR A 319 -33.79 -130.47 20.21
C THR A 319 -34.24 -128.98 20.29
N THR A 320 -33.38 -127.95 20.50
CA THR A 320 -32.45 -127.25 19.55
C THR A 320 -33.18 -126.17 18.70
N ARG A 321 -32.78 -124.88 18.50
CA ARG A 321 -31.47 -124.13 18.59
C ARG A 321 -31.63 -122.57 18.48
N GLN A 322 -30.51 -121.83 18.72
CA GLN A 322 -30.07 -120.50 18.16
C GLN A 322 -30.90 -119.20 18.44
N ALA A 323 -30.37 -117.99 18.76
CA ALA A 323 -29.26 -117.11 18.29
C ALA A 323 -29.70 -116.14 17.13
N VAL A 324 -29.29 -114.86 16.95
CA VAL A 324 -27.96 -114.18 16.84
C VAL A 324 -28.10 -112.62 16.83
N GLN A 325 -27.08 -111.85 17.33
CA GLN A 325 -26.51 -110.46 17.08
C GLN A 325 -27.30 -109.33 16.29
N SER A 326 -26.89 -108.04 16.05
CA SER A 326 -25.61 -107.27 16.05
C SER A 326 -25.72 -105.70 15.93
N SER A 327 -24.69 -104.92 16.39
CA SER A 327 -24.11 -103.63 15.85
C SER A 327 -24.91 -102.27 15.77
N ALA A 328 -24.35 -101.11 15.31
CA ALA A 328 -23.28 -100.24 15.91
C ALA A 328 -23.04 -98.80 15.28
N LYS A 329 -22.81 -97.75 16.13
CA LYS A 329 -21.86 -96.57 16.03
C LYS A 329 -21.94 -95.42 14.95
N LYS A 330 -21.92 -94.13 15.39
CA LYS A 330 -21.17 -92.92 14.83
C LYS A 330 -21.42 -91.62 15.67
N THR A 331 -20.44 -90.84 16.19
CA THR A 331 -19.58 -89.68 15.70
C THR A 331 -20.23 -88.29 15.49
N LEU A 332 -19.55 -87.22 15.97
CA LEU A 332 -19.92 -85.79 15.97
C LEU A 332 -19.03 -84.92 15.03
N ALA A 333 -19.37 -83.63 14.87
CA ALA A 333 -18.73 -82.64 13.98
C ALA A 333 -18.46 -81.28 14.67
N GLU A 334 -17.59 -80.42 14.11
CA GLU A 334 -17.38 -79.02 14.57
C GLU A 334 -16.67 -78.13 13.52
N GLY A 335 -16.74 -76.79 13.67
CA GLY A 335 -16.06 -75.80 12.80
C GLY A 335 -16.01 -74.39 13.45
N LYS A 336 -15.08 -73.50 13.04
CA LYS A 336 -14.80 -72.23 13.76
C LYS A 336 -14.09 -71.10 12.95
N VAL A 337 -14.84 -70.01 12.69
CA VAL A 337 -14.51 -68.55 12.81
C VAL A 337 -13.54 -67.80 11.86
N ILE A 338 -13.91 -66.52 11.70
CA ILE A 338 -13.40 -65.38 10.92
C ILE A 338 -12.19 -64.68 11.60
N THR A 339 -11.34 -64.02 10.82
CA THR A 339 -10.44 -62.95 11.30
C THR A 339 -10.56 -61.69 10.43
N GLY A 340 -10.49 -60.51 11.05
CA GLY A 340 -10.57 -59.21 10.37
C GLY A 340 -9.32 -58.37 10.67
N ASN A 341 -8.71 -57.80 9.63
CA ASN A 341 -7.41 -57.14 9.72
C ASN A 341 -7.50 -55.65 10.12
N ARG A 342 -6.44 -55.17 10.77
CA ARG A 342 -6.24 -53.78 11.21
C ARG A 342 -5.36 -53.06 10.18
N GLN A 343 -5.72 -51.85 9.75
CA GLN A 343 -4.87 -51.01 8.90
C GLN A 343 -3.96 -50.08 9.72
N ALA A 344 -2.85 -49.68 9.09
CA ALA A 344 -1.75 -48.95 9.69
C ALA A 344 -1.81 -47.43 9.41
N ILE A 345 -0.92 -46.72 10.08
CA ILE A 345 -0.77 -45.25 10.11
C ILE A 345 -0.23 -44.73 8.77
N VAL A 346 -0.69 -43.55 8.34
CA VAL A 346 -0.19 -42.81 7.17
C VAL A 346 0.76 -41.68 7.60
N GLU A 347 1.67 -41.33 6.71
CA GLU A 347 2.83 -40.45 6.91
C GLU A 347 2.48 -38.94 7.00
N SER A 348 3.52 -38.17 7.30
CA SER A 348 3.55 -36.71 7.51
C SER A 348 2.96 -35.87 6.37
N GLU A 349 2.14 -34.88 6.73
CA GLU A 349 1.68 -33.81 5.84
C GLU A 349 2.79 -32.78 5.55
N GLU A 350 2.90 -32.35 4.29
CA GLU A 350 3.72 -31.20 3.91
C GLU A 350 3.01 -29.89 4.31
N MET A 351 3.75 -28.88 4.79
CA MET A 351 3.17 -27.59 5.18
C MET A 351 2.49 -26.91 3.98
N THR A 352 1.31 -26.35 4.22
CA THR A 352 0.47 -25.77 3.19
C THR A 352 0.98 -24.39 2.74
N ALA A 353 0.46 -23.90 1.61
CA ALA A 353 0.79 -22.57 1.11
C ALA A 353 0.39 -21.44 2.09
N ASP A 354 -0.64 -21.66 2.91
CA ASP A 354 -1.11 -20.70 3.91
C ASP A 354 -0.15 -20.64 5.12
N ASP A 355 0.42 -21.77 5.55
CA ASP A 355 1.45 -21.80 6.61
C ASP A 355 2.70 -21.00 6.21
N MET A 356 3.09 -21.11 4.93
CA MET A 356 4.18 -20.33 4.33
C MET A 356 3.86 -18.84 4.16
N ALA A 357 2.58 -18.47 4.00
CA ALA A 357 2.15 -17.07 3.97
C ALA A 357 2.19 -16.45 5.38
N PHE A 358 1.68 -17.16 6.38
CA PHE A 358 1.69 -16.74 7.78
C PHE A 358 3.11 -16.52 8.32
N LEU A 359 4.04 -17.42 8.00
CA LEU A 359 5.46 -17.26 8.37
C LEU A 359 6.09 -15.99 7.77
N LYS A 360 5.76 -15.63 6.52
CA LYS A 360 6.24 -14.38 5.89
C LYS A 360 5.66 -13.13 6.54
N GLU A 361 4.41 -13.17 6.99
CA GLU A 361 3.79 -12.06 7.71
C GLU A 361 4.44 -11.86 9.10
N LEU A 362 4.74 -12.95 9.81
CA LEU A 362 5.53 -12.94 11.05
C LEU A 362 6.94 -12.37 10.86
N ASP A 363 7.60 -12.65 9.75
CA ASP A 363 8.96 -12.17 9.44
C ASP A 363 9.01 -10.65 9.17
N VAL A 364 7.92 -10.10 8.65
CA VAL A 364 7.71 -8.65 8.49
C VAL A 364 7.34 -7.98 9.82
N LEU A 365 6.43 -8.59 10.60
CA LEU A 365 6.00 -8.07 11.90
C LEU A 365 7.10 -8.10 12.98
N SER A 366 8.00 -9.09 12.92
CA SER A 366 9.18 -9.19 13.78
C SER A 366 10.32 -8.23 13.38
N GLY A 367 10.21 -7.56 12.22
CA GLY A 367 11.18 -6.58 11.74
C GLY A 367 12.50 -7.19 11.23
N ILE A 368 12.54 -8.51 11.02
CA ILE A 368 13.70 -9.24 10.46
C ILE A 368 13.90 -8.85 9.00
N ASN A 369 12.81 -8.74 8.24
CA ASN A 369 12.80 -8.16 6.89
C ASN A 369 12.15 -6.77 6.89
N LYS A 370 12.98 -5.72 6.82
CA LYS A 370 12.53 -4.36 6.48
C LYS A 370 12.31 -4.26 4.97
N LYS A 371 11.16 -3.71 4.57
CA LYS A 371 10.92 -3.22 3.20
C LYS A 371 11.89 -2.09 2.85
#